data_AF-A0A935AXQ6-F1
#
_entry.id   AF-A0A935AXQ6-F1
#
_cell.length_a   1.000
_cell.length_b   1.000
_cell.length_c   1.000
_cell.angle_alpha   90.00
_cell.angle_beta   90.00
_cell.angle_gamma   90.00
#
_symmetry.space_group_name_H-M   'P 1'
#
loop_
_entity.id
_entity.type
_entity.pdbx_description
1 polymer ?
#
loop_
_entity_poly.entity_id
_entity_poly.type
_entity_poly.pdbx_seq_one_letter_code
_entity_poly.pdbx_strand_id
1 'polypeptide(L)'
;MASITAGWRAHVSALASVDSGDRVLGQAWTRSVADVLIGPGAHDSLTDCAHVVRARARLGLVAGRDANDDTVAVLLDEQQRSGEIGRRGQDRAAVIDQTTAFVAALGALWVGGVNTTAAESLLLPLAKAATWLDRHLDEHAAPASLAAAADALRSAADMAGDLDQPDLGADLARRAQRRGDAAPRTRRRWAGRSEVDPVDLLGLGGALGVWANGDGRPSVGWSARFVTSVLDGVLATRPDGLAVWGDWTDAEAGRTLDVANIPTRFGRAGVAVRWHGSRPAVLFEVSPWPGRTVAVPLWSAPMLDPSWTARDARGETLLAEPAPLRGRRGVKARREGDAGDRPGEAPGDGAAARDAAAGAGSDSPDDALGGSFS
;
A
#
# COMPACT_ATOMS: atom_id res chain seq x y z
N MET A 1 4.52 -33.70 12.34
CA MET A 1 4.17 -32.31 12.74
C MET A 1 5.39 -31.40 12.90
N ALA A 2 6.43 -31.77 13.65
CA ALA A 2 7.60 -30.90 13.87
C ALA A 2 8.30 -30.41 12.58
N SER A 3 8.41 -31.25 11.56
CA SER A 3 8.98 -30.88 10.24
C SER A 3 8.10 -29.89 9.47
N ILE A 4 6.78 -30.05 9.52
CA ILE A 4 5.81 -29.13 8.89
C ILE A 4 5.88 -27.77 9.59
N THR A 5 5.90 -27.74 10.93
CA THR A 5 6.04 -26.51 11.70
C THR A 5 7.38 -25.82 11.45
N ALA A 6 8.48 -26.57 11.36
CA ALA A 6 9.80 -26.03 11.04
C ALA A 6 9.85 -25.45 9.62
N GLY A 7 9.26 -26.15 8.64
CA GLY A 7 9.14 -25.66 7.26
C GLY A 7 8.31 -24.37 7.16
N TRP A 8 7.15 -24.33 7.82
CA TRP A 8 6.32 -23.12 7.89
C TRP A 8 7.02 -21.96 8.58
N ARG A 9 7.74 -22.21 9.68
CA ARG A 9 8.50 -21.18 10.38
C ARG A 9 9.61 -20.61 9.48
N ALA A 10 10.37 -21.46 8.81
CA ALA A 10 11.40 -21.01 7.88
C ALA A 10 10.81 -20.18 6.73
N HIS A 11 9.63 -20.57 6.21
CA HIS A 11 8.96 -19.82 5.15
C HIS A 11 8.49 -18.44 5.61
N VAL A 12 7.85 -18.35 6.78
CA VAL A 12 7.37 -17.09 7.36
C VAL A 12 8.52 -16.17 7.76
N SER A 13 9.61 -16.72 8.32
CA SER A 13 10.80 -15.93 8.70
C SER A 13 11.55 -15.35 7.49
N ALA A 14 11.34 -15.89 6.28
CA ALA A 14 11.92 -15.36 5.04
C ALA A 14 11.06 -14.25 4.40
N LEU A 15 9.86 -13.98 4.94
CA LEU A 15 9.00 -12.89 4.48
C LEU A 15 9.50 -11.54 4.97
N ALA A 16 9.07 -10.49 4.27
CA ALA A 16 9.21 -9.14 4.76
C ALA A 16 8.55 -9.01 6.15
N SER A 17 9.27 -8.45 7.10
CA SER A 17 8.77 -8.20 8.45
C SER A 17 8.90 -6.72 8.80
N VAL A 18 7.93 -6.20 9.54
CA VAL A 18 7.90 -4.82 10.03
C VAL A 18 7.52 -4.84 11.50
N ASP A 19 8.37 -4.28 12.35
CA ASP A 19 8.11 -4.02 13.76
C ASP A 19 8.40 -2.54 14.05
N SER A 20 7.39 -1.78 14.46
CA SER A 20 7.51 -0.35 14.80
C SER A 20 7.30 -0.09 16.30
N GLY A 21 7.14 -1.15 17.10
CA GLY A 21 6.66 -1.06 18.49
C GLY A 21 5.19 -0.61 18.63
N ASP A 22 4.49 -0.28 17.53
CA ASP A 22 3.07 0.06 17.55
C ASP A 22 2.21 -1.20 17.56
N ARG A 23 1.55 -1.47 18.68
CA ARG A 23 0.73 -2.67 18.86
C ARG A 23 -0.43 -2.74 17.87
N VAL A 24 -1.05 -1.62 17.53
CA VAL A 24 -2.22 -1.62 16.65
C VAL A 24 -1.79 -1.85 15.21
N LEU A 25 -0.72 -1.20 14.78
CA LEU A 25 -0.12 -1.46 13.47
C LEU A 25 0.34 -2.91 13.34
N GLY A 26 1.01 -3.46 14.36
CA GLY A 26 1.48 -4.86 14.34
C GLY A 26 0.35 -5.88 14.23
N GLN A 27 -0.79 -5.64 14.87
CA GLN A 27 -1.98 -6.49 14.75
C GLN A 27 -2.62 -6.41 13.36
N ALA A 28 -2.77 -5.19 12.83
CA ALA A 28 -3.26 -4.96 11.47
C ALA A 28 -2.35 -5.62 10.42
N TRP A 29 -1.03 -5.43 10.53
CA TRP A 29 -0.02 -6.07 9.70
C TRP A 29 -0.16 -7.59 9.69
N THR A 30 -0.19 -8.21 10.87
CA THR A 30 -0.28 -9.67 10.99
C THR A 30 -1.54 -10.22 10.32
N ARG A 31 -2.68 -9.55 10.51
CA ARG A 31 -3.95 -9.95 9.89
C ARG A 31 -3.91 -9.80 8.37
N SER A 32 -3.47 -8.66 7.87
CA SER A 32 -3.42 -8.41 6.43
C SER A 32 -2.42 -9.30 5.70
N VAL A 33 -1.28 -9.62 6.32
CA VAL A 33 -0.34 -10.63 5.79
C VAL A 33 -1.01 -12.01 5.72
N ALA A 34 -1.77 -12.41 6.73
CA ALA A 34 -2.50 -13.68 6.71
C ALA A 34 -3.52 -13.74 5.56
N ASP A 35 -4.29 -12.67 5.33
CA ASP A 35 -5.23 -12.59 4.21
C ASP A 35 -4.51 -12.71 2.85
N VAL A 36 -3.39 -12.01 2.67
CA VAL A 36 -2.57 -12.06 1.44
C VAL A 36 -1.97 -13.45 1.21
N LEU A 37 -1.57 -14.14 2.28
CA LEU A 37 -1.08 -15.52 2.22
C LEU A 37 -2.18 -16.48 1.75
N ILE A 38 -3.39 -16.35 2.30
CA ILE A 38 -4.56 -17.15 1.88
C ILE A 38 -4.88 -16.86 0.41
N GLY A 39 -4.83 -15.59 0.01
CA GLY A 39 -5.09 -15.17 -1.37
C GLY A 39 -6.56 -14.91 -1.68
N PRO A 40 -6.86 -14.53 -2.93
CA PRO A 40 -8.23 -14.23 -3.34
C PRO A 40 -9.11 -15.47 -3.41
N GLY A 41 -10.37 -15.30 -3.04
CA GLY A 41 -11.43 -16.27 -3.28
C GLY A 41 -12.01 -16.15 -4.69
N ALA A 42 -12.88 -17.09 -5.05
CA ALA A 42 -13.49 -17.18 -6.39
C ALA A 42 -14.38 -15.98 -6.78
N HIS A 43 -14.70 -15.09 -5.84
CA HIS A 43 -15.57 -13.94 -6.04
C HIS A 43 -14.83 -12.60 -5.96
N ASP A 44 -13.53 -12.61 -5.67
CA ASP A 44 -12.74 -11.38 -5.65
C ASP A 44 -12.53 -10.83 -7.06
N SER A 45 -12.39 -9.51 -7.16
CA SER A 45 -12.21 -8.83 -8.45
C SER A 45 -10.82 -9.06 -9.03
N LEU A 46 -10.66 -8.91 -10.36
CA LEU A 46 -9.33 -8.96 -11.00
C LEU A 46 -8.39 -7.89 -10.45
N THR A 47 -8.92 -6.74 -10.04
CA THR A 47 -8.15 -5.69 -9.35
C THR A 47 -7.59 -6.21 -8.02
N ASP A 48 -8.42 -6.88 -7.22
CA ASP A 48 -7.98 -7.44 -5.94
C ASP A 48 -6.94 -8.55 -6.13
N CYS A 49 -7.14 -9.43 -7.11
CA CYS A 49 -6.14 -10.43 -7.51
C CYS A 49 -4.79 -9.78 -7.85
N ALA A 50 -4.79 -8.71 -8.63
CA ALA A 50 -3.56 -7.99 -8.98
C ALA A 50 -2.90 -7.33 -7.76
N HIS A 51 -3.69 -6.77 -6.82
CA HIS A 51 -3.14 -6.26 -5.57
C HIS A 51 -2.54 -7.36 -4.71
N VAL A 52 -3.17 -8.53 -4.62
CA VAL A 52 -2.61 -9.69 -3.90
C VAL A 52 -1.28 -10.12 -4.53
N VAL A 53 -1.20 -10.24 -5.85
CA VAL A 53 0.07 -10.57 -6.54
C VAL A 53 1.15 -9.56 -6.19
N ARG A 54 0.84 -8.25 -6.25
CA ARG A 54 1.79 -7.19 -5.87
C ARG A 54 2.23 -7.33 -4.41
N ALA A 55 1.30 -7.56 -3.48
CA ALA A 55 1.60 -7.71 -2.06
C ALA A 55 2.45 -8.96 -1.79
N ARG A 56 2.12 -10.10 -2.43
CA ARG A 56 2.92 -11.33 -2.31
C ARG A 56 4.33 -11.14 -2.82
N ALA A 57 4.49 -10.44 -3.94
CA ALA A 57 5.80 -10.11 -4.47
C ALA A 57 6.59 -9.23 -3.49
N ARG A 58 5.95 -8.22 -2.89
CA ARG A 58 6.55 -7.33 -1.87
C ARG A 58 6.73 -7.97 -0.49
N LEU A 59 6.11 -9.11 -0.22
CA LEU A 59 6.40 -9.94 0.96
C LEU A 59 7.53 -10.95 0.70
N GLY A 60 7.96 -11.13 -0.56
CA GLY A 60 9.03 -12.05 -0.93
C GLY A 60 8.55 -13.49 -1.15
N LEU A 61 7.24 -13.71 -1.32
CA LEU A 61 6.63 -15.03 -1.52
C LEU A 61 6.94 -15.64 -2.90
N VAL A 62 7.34 -14.82 -3.85
CA VAL A 62 7.62 -15.20 -5.25
C VAL A 62 9.11 -15.38 -5.55
N ALA A 63 9.98 -15.13 -4.57
CA ALA A 63 11.42 -15.11 -4.76
C ALA A 63 11.96 -16.49 -5.17
N GLY A 64 12.73 -16.53 -6.27
CA GLY A 64 13.35 -17.75 -6.79
C GLY A 64 12.36 -18.79 -7.34
N ARG A 65 11.08 -18.44 -7.48
CA ARG A 65 10.07 -19.31 -8.10
C ARG A 65 9.92 -18.94 -9.58
N ASP A 66 9.53 -19.94 -10.38
CA ASP A 66 8.82 -19.67 -11.62
C ASP A 66 7.54 -18.91 -11.25
N ALA A 67 7.07 -17.98 -12.07
CA ALA A 67 5.89 -17.17 -11.78
C ALA A 67 4.56 -17.97 -11.71
N ASN A 68 4.61 -19.26 -11.39
CA ASN A 68 3.49 -20.18 -11.12
C ASN A 68 2.84 -19.86 -9.75
N ASP A 69 2.30 -18.66 -9.65
CA ASP A 69 1.22 -18.35 -8.72
C ASP A 69 -0.08 -18.47 -9.53
N ASP A 70 -1.01 -19.31 -9.08
CA ASP A 70 -2.31 -19.50 -9.76
C ASP A 70 -3.04 -18.16 -9.98
N THR A 71 -2.81 -17.18 -9.10
CA THR A 71 -3.35 -15.82 -9.22
C THR A 71 -2.76 -15.06 -10.41
N VAL A 72 -1.47 -15.28 -10.71
CA VAL A 72 -0.82 -14.68 -11.89
C VAL A 72 -1.34 -15.33 -13.16
N ALA A 73 -1.53 -16.64 -13.17
CA ALA A 73 -2.14 -17.36 -14.30
C ALA A 73 -3.55 -16.85 -14.61
N VAL A 74 -4.40 -16.68 -13.58
CA VAL A 74 -5.74 -16.09 -13.73
C VAL A 74 -5.69 -14.70 -14.38
N LEU A 75 -4.77 -13.85 -13.95
CA LEU A 75 -4.62 -12.50 -14.53
C LEU A 75 -4.14 -12.53 -15.98
N LEU A 76 -3.25 -13.47 -16.32
CA LEU A 76 -2.77 -13.64 -17.69
C LEU A 76 -3.86 -14.20 -18.61
N ASP A 77 -4.66 -15.14 -18.13
CA ASP A 77 -5.78 -15.74 -18.88
C ASP A 77 -6.91 -14.74 -19.15
N GLU A 78 -7.11 -13.78 -18.23
CA GLU A 78 -8.09 -12.70 -18.39
C GLU A 78 -7.56 -11.52 -19.23
N GLN A 79 -6.30 -11.57 -19.70
CA GLN A 79 -5.76 -10.60 -20.65
C GLN A 79 -6.34 -10.83 -22.05
N GLN A 80 -7.06 -9.85 -22.57
CA GLN A 80 -7.56 -9.90 -23.93
C GLN A 80 -6.45 -9.63 -24.97
N ARG A 81 -6.70 -10.01 -26.23
CA ARG A 81 -5.79 -9.76 -27.35
C ARG A 81 -5.43 -8.28 -27.55
N SER A 82 -6.32 -7.37 -27.16
CA SER A 82 -6.12 -5.91 -27.21
C SER A 82 -5.16 -5.38 -26.14
N GLY A 83 -4.85 -6.19 -25.12
CA GLY A 83 -4.00 -5.87 -23.98
C GLY A 83 -4.73 -5.48 -22.70
N GLU A 84 -6.05 -5.27 -22.74
CA GLU A 84 -6.85 -4.96 -21.55
C GLU A 84 -7.04 -6.17 -20.65
N ILE A 85 -7.16 -5.89 -19.34
CA ILE A 85 -7.62 -6.86 -18.34
C ILE A 85 -9.06 -6.53 -18.01
N GLY A 86 -9.95 -7.48 -18.22
CA GLY A 86 -11.36 -7.33 -17.91
C GLY A 86 -12.27 -8.12 -18.83
N ARG A 87 -13.52 -8.26 -18.39
CA ARG A 87 -14.57 -8.98 -19.09
C ARG A 87 -15.33 -8.05 -20.02
N ARG A 88 -15.79 -8.58 -21.15
CA ARG A 88 -16.62 -7.82 -22.11
C ARG A 88 -17.85 -7.25 -21.43
N GLY A 89 -18.14 -5.98 -21.69
CA GLY A 89 -19.30 -5.27 -21.15
C GLY A 89 -19.09 -4.63 -19.77
N GLN A 90 -17.88 -4.68 -19.21
CA GLN A 90 -17.55 -3.92 -18.00
C GLN A 90 -17.42 -2.41 -18.29
N ASP A 91 -17.63 -1.61 -17.25
CA ASP A 91 -17.39 -0.18 -17.30
C ASP A 91 -15.91 0.12 -17.60
N ARG A 92 -15.67 1.16 -18.42
CA ARG A 92 -14.33 1.50 -18.89
C ARG A 92 -13.40 1.91 -17.75
N ALA A 93 -13.91 2.58 -16.71
CA ALA A 93 -13.07 2.95 -15.57
C ALA A 93 -12.58 1.70 -14.82
N ALA A 94 -13.46 0.71 -14.64
CA ALA A 94 -13.08 -0.56 -14.03
C ALA A 94 -12.00 -1.31 -14.83
N VAL A 95 -12.09 -1.33 -16.17
CA VAL A 95 -11.07 -1.96 -17.04
C VAL A 95 -9.73 -1.22 -16.96
N ILE A 96 -9.75 0.12 -16.86
CA ILE A 96 -8.55 0.94 -16.64
C ILE A 96 -7.89 0.60 -15.31
N ASP A 97 -8.67 0.51 -14.23
CA ASP A 97 -8.15 0.19 -12.89
C ASP A 97 -7.57 -1.23 -12.85
N GLN A 98 -8.26 -2.21 -13.44
CA GLN A 98 -7.78 -3.60 -13.54
C GLN A 98 -6.49 -3.69 -14.35
N THR A 99 -6.43 -3.04 -15.50
CA THR A 99 -5.23 -3.05 -16.36
C THR A 99 -4.06 -2.32 -15.69
N THR A 100 -4.33 -1.24 -14.95
CA THR A 100 -3.31 -0.52 -14.16
C THR A 100 -2.77 -1.38 -13.03
N ALA A 101 -3.66 -2.03 -12.27
CA ALA A 101 -3.27 -2.94 -11.20
C ALA A 101 -2.46 -4.14 -11.73
N PHE A 102 -2.83 -4.67 -12.89
CA PHE A 102 -2.10 -5.74 -13.56
C PHE A 102 -0.67 -5.33 -13.95
N VAL A 103 -0.48 -4.16 -14.58
CA VAL A 103 0.88 -3.65 -14.90
C VAL A 103 1.71 -3.49 -13.62
N ALA A 104 1.11 -2.96 -12.55
CA ALA A 104 1.78 -2.82 -11.25
C ALA A 104 2.15 -4.18 -10.64
N ALA A 105 1.29 -5.19 -10.78
CA ALA A 105 1.53 -6.55 -10.31
C ALA A 105 2.71 -7.20 -11.04
N LEU A 106 2.77 -7.08 -12.37
CA LEU A 106 3.88 -7.64 -13.16
C LEU A 106 5.22 -6.97 -12.82
N GLY A 107 5.26 -5.64 -12.71
CA GLY A 107 6.47 -4.94 -12.26
C GLY A 107 6.90 -5.35 -10.84
N ALA A 108 5.94 -5.58 -9.95
CA ALA A 108 6.21 -6.02 -8.59
C ALA A 108 6.79 -7.45 -8.53
N LEU A 109 6.40 -8.36 -9.43
CA LEU A 109 7.00 -9.70 -9.51
C LEU A 109 8.52 -9.63 -9.73
N TRP A 110 8.98 -8.74 -10.62
CA TRP A 110 10.42 -8.50 -10.82
C TRP A 110 11.10 -8.05 -9.53
N VAL A 111 10.52 -7.05 -8.86
CA VAL A 111 10.99 -6.54 -7.56
C VAL A 111 10.97 -7.63 -6.47
N GLY A 112 10.02 -8.55 -6.55
CA GLY A 112 9.85 -9.69 -5.63
C GLY A 112 10.84 -10.83 -5.83
N GLY A 113 11.72 -10.75 -6.83
CA GLY A 113 12.80 -11.71 -7.03
C GLY A 113 12.43 -12.95 -7.86
N VAL A 114 11.44 -12.87 -8.76
CA VAL A 114 11.21 -13.94 -9.76
C VAL A 114 12.44 -14.16 -10.64
N ASN A 115 12.66 -15.37 -11.15
CA ASN A 115 13.83 -15.62 -12.01
C ASN A 115 13.75 -14.84 -13.35
N THR A 116 14.90 -14.62 -13.99
CA THR A 116 15.01 -13.83 -15.23
C THR A 116 14.15 -14.40 -16.35
N THR A 117 14.16 -15.72 -16.55
CA THR A 117 13.35 -16.39 -17.59
C THR A 117 11.85 -16.13 -17.41
N ALA A 118 11.35 -16.23 -16.18
CA ALA A 118 9.96 -15.92 -15.86
C ALA A 118 9.68 -14.43 -16.09
N ALA A 119 10.58 -13.54 -15.69
CA ALA A 119 10.44 -12.10 -15.90
C ALA A 119 10.37 -11.73 -17.40
N GLU A 120 11.23 -12.32 -18.23
CA GLU A 120 11.23 -12.13 -19.69
C GLU A 120 9.89 -12.54 -20.33
N SER A 121 9.29 -13.64 -19.86
CA SER A 121 7.98 -14.10 -20.35
C SER A 121 6.84 -13.10 -20.07
N LEU A 122 6.99 -12.25 -19.04
CA LEU A 122 6.00 -11.25 -18.65
C LEU A 122 6.13 -9.94 -19.46
N LEU A 123 7.23 -9.71 -20.17
CA LEU A 123 7.47 -8.48 -20.93
C LEU A 123 6.41 -8.24 -22.01
N LEU A 124 6.00 -9.28 -22.73
CA LEU A 124 5.00 -9.15 -23.79
C LEU A 124 3.59 -8.82 -23.24
N PRO A 125 3.04 -9.56 -22.25
CA PRO A 125 1.80 -9.17 -21.58
C PRO A 125 1.83 -7.75 -21.02
N LEU A 126 2.94 -7.37 -20.39
CA LEU A 126 3.16 -6.04 -19.81
C LEU A 126 3.14 -4.94 -20.89
N ALA A 127 3.87 -5.12 -21.99
CA ALA A 127 3.92 -4.14 -23.09
C ALA A 127 2.56 -3.95 -23.76
N LYS A 128 1.77 -5.04 -23.91
CA LYS A 128 0.39 -4.98 -24.42
C LYS A 128 -0.51 -4.16 -23.50
N ALA A 129 -0.50 -4.46 -22.20
CA ALA A 129 -1.29 -3.73 -21.21
C ALA A 129 -0.92 -2.24 -21.13
N ALA A 130 0.38 -1.93 -21.11
CA ALA A 130 0.86 -0.54 -21.14
C ALA A 130 0.44 0.22 -22.41
N THR A 131 0.36 -0.46 -23.55
CA THR A 131 -0.09 0.12 -24.83
C THR A 131 -1.60 0.27 -24.91
N TRP A 132 -2.35 -0.60 -24.26
CA TRP A 132 -3.77 -0.39 -24.09
C TRP A 132 -4.04 0.82 -23.17
N LEU A 133 -3.38 0.89 -22.01
CA LEU A 133 -3.53 2.00 -21.06
C LEU A 133 -3.21 3.36 -21.70
N ASP A 134 -2.11 3.46 -22.44
CA ASP A 134 -1.73 4.73 -23.06
C ASP A 134 -2.77 5.24 -24.06
N ARG A 135 -3.47 4.33 -24.75
CA ARG A 135 -4.54 4.67 -25.70
C ARG A 135 -5.87 5.01 -25.03
N HIS A 136 -6.12 4.51 -23.81
CA HIS A 136 -7.47 4.54 -23.22
C HIS A 136 -7.59 5.38 -21.96
N LEU A 137 -6.48 5.67 -21.26
CA LEU A 137 -6.44 6.59 -20.15
C LEU A 137 -6.36 8.02 -20.67
N ASP A 138 -7.37 8.84 -20.37
CA ASP A 138 -7.40 10.27 -20.71
C ASP A 138 -6.38 11.03 -19.84
N GLU A 139 -5.78 12.10 -20.37
CA GLU A 139 -4.93 13.03 -19.61
C GLU A 139 -5.74 13.80 -18.55
N HIS A 140 -7.06 13.88 -18.72
CA HIS A 140 -8.00 14.49 -17.76
C HIS A 140 -8.67 13.47 -16.83
N ALA A 141 -8.18 12.23 -16.80
CA ALA A 141 -8.64 11.24 -15.84
C ALA A 141 -8.41 11.69 -14.39
N ALA A 142 -9.06 11.02 -13.43
CA ALA A 142 -8.89 11.33 -12.03
C ALA A 142 -7.40 11.34 -11.63
N PRO A 143 -6.93 12.34 -10.86
CA PRO A 143 -5.53 12.45 -10.45
C PRO A 143 -4.94 11.17 -9.83
N ALA A 144 -5.74 10.43 -9.06
CA ALA A 144 -5.33 9.18 -8.44
C ALA A 144 -5.06 8.07 -9.49
N SER A 145 -5.91 7.96 -10.52
CA SER A 145 -5.73 6.99 -11.61
C SER A 145 -4.50 7.31 -12.45
N LEU A 146 -4.26 8.60 -12.75
CA LEU A 146 -3.04 9.04 -13.45
C LEU A 146 -1.78 8.72 -12.65
N ALA A 147 -1.78 8.98 -11.34
CA ALA A 147 -0.65 8.68 -10.46
C ALA A 147 -0.40 7.17 -10.35
N ALA A 148 -1.46 6.36 -10.19
CA ALA A 148 -1.37 4.91 -10.14
C ALA A 148 -0.80 4.32 -11.43
N ALA A 149 -1.27 4.80 -12.60
CA ALA A 149 -0.74 4.39 -13.89
C ALA A 149 0.72 4.81 -14.08
N ALA A 150 1.10 6.03 -13.66
CA ALA A 150 2.47 6.50 -13.72
C ALA A 150 3.42 5.64 -12.89
N ASP A 151 3.02 5.28 -11.66
CA ASP A 151 3.83 4.43 -10.78
C ASP A 151 3.92 2.99 -11.31
N ALA A 152 2.83 2.43 -11.84
CA ALA A 152 2.82 1.12 -12.48
C ALA A 152 3.77 1.06 -13.69
N LEU A 153 3.68 2.07 -14.57
CA LEU A 153 4.55 2.18 -15.76
C LEU A 153 6.01 2.42 -15.40
N ARG A 154 6.30 3.15 -14.31
CA ARG A 154 7.69 3.33 -13.84
C ARG A 154 8.27 2.01 -13.32
N SER A 155 7.51 1.24 -12.55
CA SER A 155 7.95 -0.08 -12.10
C SER A 155 8.19 -1.03 -13.29
N ALA A 156 7.35 -0.94 -14.32
CA ALA A 156 7.50 -1.69 -15.55
C ALA A 156 8.73 -1.26 -16.37
N ALA A 157 9.03 0.05 -16.39
CA ALA A 157 10.22 0.60 -17.03
C ALA A 157 11.51 0.11 -16.34
N ASP A 158 11.55 0.12 -15.01
CA ASP A 158 12.68 -0.38 -14.23
C ASP A 158 12.92 -1.88 -14.53
N MET A 159 11.85 -2.69 -14.55
CA MET A 159 11.94 -4.09 -14.94
C MET A 159 12.51 -4.29 -16.35
N ALA A 160 12.02 -3.54 -17.34
CA ALA A 160 12.53 -3.63 -18.71
C ALA A 160 14.00 -3.19 -18.81
N GLY A 161 14.40 -2.15 -18.07
CA GLY A 161 15.79 -1.70 -17.99
C GLY A 161 16.72 -2.75 -17.39
N ASP A 162 16.30 -3.39 -16.30
CA ASP A 162 17.08 -4.44 -15.63
C ASP A 162 17.16 -5.75 -16.44
N LEU A 163 16.27 -5.97 -17.41
CA LEU A 163 16.22 -7.13 -18.32
C LEU A 163 16.86 -6.85 -19.68
N ASP A 164 17.74 -5.84 -19.77
CA ASP A 164 18.42 -5.43 -21.00
C ASP A 164 17.46 -5.12 -22.18
N GLN A 165 16.29 -4.54 -21.88
CA GLN A 165 15.32 -4.02 -22.86
C GLN A 165 15.25 -2.48 -22.80
N PRO A 166 16.34 -1.77 -23.14
CA PRO A 166 16.44 -0.32 -22.92
C PRO A 166 15.42 0.49 -23.70
N ASP A 167 15.07 0.07 -24.93
CA ASP A 167 14.08 0.78 -25.75
C ASP A 167 12.67 0.70 -25.16
N LEU A 168 12.28 -0.48 -24.68
CA LEU A 168 11.02 -0.70 -23.98
C LEU A 168 11.01 0.08 -22.65
N GLY A 169 12.10 0.00 -21.87
CA GLY A 169 12.25 0.75 -20.62
C GLY A 169 12.12 2.26 -20.83
N ALA A 170 12.80 2.81 -21.83
CA ALA A 170 12.73 4.23 -22.17
C ALA A 170 11.30 4.63 -22.61
N ASP A 171 10.61 3.78 -23.36
CA ASP A 171 9.24 4.05 -23.79
C ASP A 171 8.25 4.06 -22.62
N LEU A 172 8.32 3.07 -21.74
CA LEU A 172 7.50 2.99 -20.53
C LEU A 172 7.79 4.16 -19.58
N ALA A 173 9.06 4.54 -19.42
CA ALA A 173 9.45 5.70 -18.62
C ALA A 173 8.89 7.01 -19.18
N ARG A 174 8.91 7.21 -20.50
CA ARG A 174 8.28 8.38 -21.14
C ARG A 174 6.78 8.41 -20.90
N ARG A 175 6.08 7.27 -21.04
CA ARG A 175 4.64 7.17 -20.74
C ARG A 175 4.36 7.50 -19.27
N ALA A 176 5.13 6.93 -18.34
CA ALA A 176 5.02 7.22 -16.92
C ALA A 176 5.20 8.72 -16.61
N GLN A 177 6.19 9.35 -17.23
CA GLN A 177 6.47 10.78 -17.06
C GLN A 177 5.31 11.65 -17.53
N ARG A 178 4.77 11.42 -18.75
CA ARG A 178 3.61 12.17 -19.25
C ARG A 178 2.42 12.12 -18.30
N ARG A 179 2.12 10.93 -17.75
CA ARG A 179 1.01 10.75 -16.80
C ARG A 179 1.30 11.40 -15.44
N GLY A 180 2.54 11.32 -14.97
CA GLY A 180 2.97 11.98 -13.74
C GLY A 180 2.96 13.49 -13.82
N ASP A 181 3.24 14.07 -14.99
CA ASP A 181 3.16 15.51 -15.24
C ASP A 181 1.71 16.01 -15.38
N ALA A 182 0.82 15.18 -15.93
CA ALA A 182 -0.61 15.45 -16.02
C ALA A 182 -1.34 15.29 -14.67
N ALA A 183 -0.86 14.39 -13.81
CA ALA A 183 -1.30 14.34 -12.42
C ALA A 183 -0.88 15.66 -11.73
N PRO A 184 -1.82 16.43 -11.15
CA PRO A 184 -1.47 17.62 -10.40
C PRO A 184 -0.31 17.31 -9.45
N ARG A 185 0.67 18.22 -9.35
CA ARG A 185 1.61 18.25 -8.22
C ARG A 185 0.84 18.62 -6.95
N THR A 186 -0.18 17.84 -6.58
CA THR A 186 -0.31 17.53 -5.17
C THR A 186 1.10 17.07 -4.81
N ARG A 187 1.75 17.79 -3.89
CA ARG A 187 2.89 17.20 -3.19
C ARG A 187 2.50 15.75 -2.94
N ARG A 188 3.42 14.80 -3.05
CA ARG A 188 3.23 13.48 -2.43
C ARG A 188 3.08 13.67 -0.90
N ARG A 189 2.07 14.42 -0.44
CA ARG A 189 1.19 14.06 0.64
C ARG A 189 0.65 12.73 0.19
N TRP A 190 1.45 11.70 0.47
CA TRP A 190 0.94 10.51 1.09
C TRP A 190 -0.58 10.55 1.21
N ALA A 191 -1.25 9.97 0.23
CA ALA A 191 -2.60 9.46 0.38
C ALA A 191 -2.60 8.22 1.31
N GLY A 192 -1.62 8.09 2.21
CA GLY A 192 -1.69 7.34 3.47
C GLY A 192 -2.30 8.17 4.59
N ARG A 193 -2.62 9.45 4.34
CA ARG A 193 -3.72 10.12 5.00
C ARG A 193 -4.66 10.73 3.95
N SER A 194 -5.76 10.02 3.65
CA SER A 194 -7.08 10.65 3.92
C SER A 194 -7.01 11.27 5.32
N GLU A 195 -7.90 12.13 5.77
CA GLU A 195 -7.85 12.61 7.17
C GLU A 195 -7.89 11.49 8.26
N VAL A 196 -7.88 10.23 7.84
CA VAL A 196 -7.95 8.96 8.54
C VAL A 196 -6.62 8.19 8.36
N ASP A 197 -6.01 7.83 9.49
CA ASP A 197 -4.86 6.93 9.63
C ASP A 197 -5.12 5.56 8.92
N PRO A 198 -4.15 4.86 8.32
CA PRO A 198 -4.36 3.52 7.76
C PRO A 198 -4.93 2.51 8.77
N VAL A 199 -4.60 2.68 10.06
CA VAL A 199 -5.20 1.94 11.18
C VAL A 199 -6.62 2.42 11.47
N ASP A 200 -6.88 3.71 11.40
CA ASP A 200 -8.23 4.27 11.48
C ASP A 200 -9.07 3.88 10.26
N LEU A 201 -8.49 3.61 9.09
CA LEU A 201 -9.17 3.11 7.88
C LEU A 201 -9.56 1.63 8.02
N LEU A 202 -8.73 0.83 8.70
CA LEU A 202 -9.10 -0.53 9.09
C LEU A 202 -10.21 -0.51 10.18
N GLY A 203 -10.14 0.44 11.11
CA GLY A 203 -11.14 0.63 12.17
C GLY A 203 -12.48 1.18 11.67
N LEU A 204 -12.48 2.32 10.97
CA LEU A 204 -13.66 2.96 10.39
C LEU A 204 -14.21 2.21 9.18
N GLY A 205 -13.37 1.61 8.35
CA GLY A 205 -13.82 0.78 7.22
C GLY A 205 -14.52 -0.50 7.67
N GLY A 206 -14.04 -1.12 8.75
CA GLY A 206 -14.71 -2.22 9.42
C GLY A 206 -15.96 -1.80 10.21
N ALA A 207 -15.93 -0.64 10.88
CA ALA A 207 -17.05 -0.15 11.69
C ALA A 207 -18.21 0.46 10.87
N LEU A 208 -17.94 1.03 9.69
CA LEU A 208 -18.94 1.65 8.82
C LEU A 208 -19.41 0.74 7.68
N GLY A 209 -18.88 -0.48 7.55
CA GLY A 209 -19.30 -1.44 6.52
C GLY A 209 -19.01 -1.01 5.07
N VAL A 210 -18.26 0.08 4.87
CA VAL A 210 -18.02 0.71 3.54
C VAL A 210 -17.09 -0.15 2.66
N TRP A 211 -16.28 -1.02 3.26
CA TRP A 211 -15.22 -1.79 2.58
C TRP A 211 -15.19 -3.25 2.99
N ALA A 212 -16.30 -3.68 3.57
CA ALA A 212 -16.52 -5.04 3.96
C ALA A 212 -17.01 -5.86 2.75
N ASN A 213 -16.62 -7.13 2.68
CA ASN A 213 -17.49 -8.11 2.02
C ASN A 213 -18.87 -8.06 2.69
N GLY A 214 -19.92 -8.65 2.10
CA GLY A 214 -21.28 -8.63 2.67
C GLY A 214 -21.39 -9.12 4.14
N ASP A 215 -20.31 -9.64 4.72
CA ASP A 215 -20.16 -10.14 6.09
C ASP A 215 -19.39 -9.22 7.07
N GLY A 216 -18.97 -8.01 6.68
CA GLY A 216 -18.29 -7.08 7.59
C GLY A 216 -16.75 -7.16 7.64
N ARG A 217 -16.10 -8.00 6.80
CA ARG A 217 -14.63 -8.18 6.81
C ARG A 217 -13.92 -7.41 5.68
N PRO A 218 -12.72 -6.83 5.90
CA PRO A 218 -11.95 -6.20 4.81
C PRO A 218 -11.73 -7.18 3.67
N SER A 219 -11.86 -6.72 2.42
CA SER A 219 -11.53 -7.58 1.27
C SER A 219 -10.03 -7.90 1.22
N VAL A 220 -9.66 -9.01 0.60
CA VAL A 220 -8.25 -9.41 0.43
C VAL A 220 -7.44 -8.33 -0.31
N GLY A 221 -8.06 -7.63 -1.25
CA GLY A 221 -7.44 -6.52 -1.99
C GLY A 221 -7.13 -5.32 -1.12
N TRP A 222 -7.93 -5.06 -0.08
CA TRP A 222 -7.62 -4.06 0.94
C TRP A 222 -6.44 -4.48 1.81
N SER A 223 -6.42 -5.72 2.31
CA SER A 223 -5.29 -6.25 3.05
C SER A 223 -3.99 -6.21 2.23
N ALA A 224 -4.07 -6.53 0.94
CA ALA A 224 -2.94 -6.44 0.02
C ALA A 224 -2.44 -5.01 -0.17
N ARG A 225 -3.34 -4.04 -0.38
CA ARG A 225 -2.99 -2.62 -0.48
C ARG A 225 -2.36 -2.12 0.83
N PHE A 226 -2.94 -2.47 1.98
CA PHE A 226 -2.40 -2.10 3.29
C PHE A 226 -0.97 -2.60 3.47
N VAL A 227 -0.70 -3.88 3.19
CA VAL A 227 0.66 -4.45 3.24
C VAL A 227 1.63 -3.65 2.36
N THR A 228 1.25 -3.37 1.10
CA THR A 228 2.13 -2.60 0.21
C THR A 228 2.38 -1.18 0.68
N SER A 229 1.36 -0.51 1.24
CA SER A 229 1.48 0.86 1.76
C SER A 229 2.40 0.92 2.98
N VAL A 230 2.30 -0.04 3.91
CA VAL A 230 3.21 -0.12 5.06
C VAL A 230 4.65 -0.35 4.60
N LEU A 231 4.88 -1.28 3.67
CA LEU A 231 6.21 -1.54 3.12
C LEU A 231 6.82 -0.33 2.40
N ASP A 232 6.00 0.39 1.62
CA ASP A 232 6.44 1.59 0.91
C ASP A 232 6.68 2.78 1.86
N GLY A 233 6.08 2.79 3.06
CA GLY A 233 6.31 3.79 4.10
C GLY A 233 7.59 3.60 4.86
N VAL A 234 7.83 2.38 5.33
CA VAL A 234 9.05 2.06 6.06
C VAL A 234 10.29 2.07 5.15
N LEU A 235 10.12 1.70 3.88
CA LEU A 235 11.22 1.65 2.92
C LEU A 235 10.76 1.91 1.47
N ALA A 236 10.82 3.18 1.05
CA ALA A 236 10.46 3.57 -0.31
C ALA A 236 11.59 3.28 -1.30
N THR A 237 11.26 2.66 -2.44
CA THR A 237 12.21 2.45 -3.54
C THR A 237 12.28 3.68 -4.43
N ARG A 238 13.50 4.11 -4.75
CA ARG A 238 13.82 5.22 -5.66
C ARG A 238 14.60 4.72 -6.88
N PRO A 239 14.67 5.49 -7.98
CA PRO A 239 15.40 5.09 -9.18
C PRO A 239 16.87 4.71 -8.96
N ASP A 240 17.51 5.29 -7.94
CA ASP A 240 18.93 5.12 -7.64
C ASP A 240 19.19 4.57 -6.22
N GLY A 241 18.14 4.26 -5.45
CA GLY A 241 18.33 3.96 -4.04
C GLY A 241 17.09 3.62 -3.23
N LEU A 242 17.27 3.66 -1.91
CA LEU A 242 16.27 3.32 -0.90
C LEU A 242 16.14 4.48 0.09
N ALA A 243 14.90 4.81 0.43
CA ALA A 243 14.58 5.87 1.38
C ALA A 243 13.94 5.26 2.63
N VAL A 244 14.65 5.38 3.74
CA VAL A 244 14.23 4.88 5.05
C VAL A 244 13.16 5.81 5.62
N TRP A 245 12.08 5.21 6.09
CA TRP A 245 11.00 5.85 6.85
C TRP A 245 10.45 7.11 6.15
N GLY A 246 9.91 6.91 4.96
CA GLY A 246 9.44 7.98 4.07
C GLY A 246 8.21 8.74 4.57
N ASP A 247 7.53 8.23 5.58
CA ASP A 247 6.29 8.77 6.17
C ASP A 247 6.41 9.20 7.64
N TRP A 248 7.62 9.22 8.19
CA TRP A 248 7.88 9.58 9.58
C TRP A 248 7.22 10.90 10.04
N THR A 249 6.78 10.93 11.29
CA THR A 249 6.11 12.05 11.96
C THR A 249 6.69 12.32 13.35
N ASP A 250 6.52 13.54 13.86
CA ASP A 250 6.97 13.92 15.22
C ASP A 250 6.38 13.01 16.32
N ALA A 251 5.22 12.37 16.09
CA ALA A 251 4.60 11.43 17.03
C ALA A 251 5.33 10.08 17.13
N GLU A 252 6.21 9.80 16.17
CA GLU A 252 7.04 8.59 16.10
C GLU A 252 8.47 8.85 16.58
N ALA A 253 8.78 10.07 17.02
CA ALA A 253 10.05 10.38 17.66
C ALA A 253 10.28 9.46 18.86
N GLY A 254 11.47 8.85 18.93
CA GLY A 254 11.83 7.88 19.97
C GLY A 254 11.33 6.45 19.74
N ARG A 255 10.48 6.17 18.73
CA ARG A 255 10.04 4.80 18.41
C ARG A 255 11.10 4.04 17.63
N THR A 256 11.27 2.76 17.93
CA THR A 256 12.13 1.88 17.15
C THR A 256 11.40 1.41 15.89
N LEU A 257 12.16 1.15 14.84
CA LEU A 257 11.69 0.47 13.63
C LEU A 257 12.67 -0.66 13.35
N ASP A 258 12.20 -1.88 13.20
CA ASP A 258 12.99 -3.03 12.75
C ASP A 258 12.27 -3.66 11.55
N VAL A 259 12.95 -3.66 10.41
CA VAL A 259 12.43 -4.13 9.13
C VAL A 259 13.42 -5.10 8.54
N ALA A 260 12.93 -6.24 8.08
CA ALA A 260 13.77 -7.26 7.45
C ALA A 260 13.15 -7.79 6.17
N ASN A 261 14.01 -8.28 5.27
CA ASN A 261 13.64 -9.04 4.09
C ASN A 261 12.70 -8.34 3.09
N ILE A 262 12.62 -7.00 3.06
CA ILE A 262 11.81 -6.30 2.06
C ILE A 262 12.42 -6.54 0.67
N PRO A 263 11.71 -7.19 -0.27
CA PRO A 263 12.15 -7.35 -1.65
C PRO A 263 12.18 -6.00 -2.36
N THR A 264 13.32 -5.59 -2.88
CA THR A 264 13.51 -4.36 -3.68
C THR A 264 14.15 -4.73 -5.01
N ARG A 265 14.19 -3.80 -5.97
CA ARG A 265 14.95 -4.01 -7.22
C ARG A 265 16.43 -4.31 -6.97
N PHE A 266 17.00 -3.82 -5.86
CA PHE A 266 18.40 -4.01 -5.49
C PHE A 266 18.67 -5.32 -4.72
N GLY A 267 17.63 -6.09 -4.38
CA GLY A 267 17.73 -7.26 -3.52
C GLY A 267 16.81 -7.18 -2.30
N ARG A 268 17.06 -8.04 -1.32
CA ARG A 268 16.35 -8.04 -0.04
C ARG A 268 16.98 -7.01 0.90
N ALA A 269 16.23 -6.00 1.27
CA ALA A 269 16.66 -4.93 2.14
C ALA A 269 16.17 -5.15 3.58
N GLY A 270 17.03 -4.80 4.53
CA GLY A 270 16.71 -4.68 5.95
C GLY A 270 17.10 -3.29 6.44
N VAL A 271 16.32 -2.76 7.39
CA VAL A 271 16.64 -1.48 8.04
C VAL A 271 16.18 -1.51 9.49
N ALA A 272 17.00 -0.99 10.39
CA ALA A 272 16.63 -0.74 11.76
C ALA A 272 16.89 0.73 12.13
N VAL A 273 15.98 1.33 12.88
CA VAL A 273 16.11 2.68 13.43
C VAL A 273 15.98 2.60 14.94
N ARG A 274 17.03 3.04 15.63
CA ARG A 274 17.13 3.03 17.10
C ARG A 274 17.50 4.40 17.61
N TRP A 275 17.04 4.79 18.79
CA TRP A 275 17.27 6.14 19.30
C TRP A 275 18.34 6.18 20.39
N HIS A 276 19.26 7.12 20.27
CA HIS A 276 20.28 7.47 21.25
C HIS A 276 20.03 8.90 21.72
N GLY A 277 19.18 9.06 22.74
CA GLY A 277 18.63 10.37 23.10
C GLY A 277 17.70 10.88 22.01
N SER A 278 17.93 12.09 21.50
CA SER A 278 17.16 12.71 20.41
C SER A 278 17.63 12.30 19.00
N ARG A 279 18.70 11.50 18.89
CA ARG A 279 19.32 11.17 17.60
C ARG A 279 19.03 9.72 17.18
N PRO A 280 18.48 9.47 15.99
CA PRO A 280 18.30 8.12 15.48
C PRO A 280 19.60 7.56 14.89
N ALA A 281 19.90 6.30 15.17
CA ALA A 281 20.87 5.48 14.47
C ALA A 281 20.15 4.58 13.48
N VAL A 282 20.61 4.61 12.22
CA VAL A 282 20.09 3.76 11.14
C VAL A 282 21.10 2.66 10.87
N LEU A 283 20.65 1.41 10.99
CA LEU A 283 21.37 0.24 10.51
C LEU A 283 20.67 -0.20 9.23
N PHE A 284 21.43 -0.47 8.18
CA PHE A 284 20.87 -0.85 6.88
C PHE A 284 21.68 -1.99 6.28
N GLU A 285 21.01 -2.82 5.50
CA GLU A 285 21.62 -3.85 4.69
C GLU A 285 20.80 -4.17 3.46
N VAL A 286 21.46 -4.60 2.39
CA VAL A 286 20.83 -5.18 1.21
C VAL A 286 21.62 -6.41 0.77
N SER A 287 20.90 -7.51 0.63
CA SER A 287 21.41 -8.76 0.04
C SER A 287 20.94 -8.84 -1.41
N PRO A 288 21.85 -8.88 -2.40
CA PRO A 288 21.46 -8.89 -3.81
C PRO A 288 20.65 -10.13 -4.17
N TRP A 289 19.85 -10.03 -5.24
CA TRP A 289 19.14 -11.19 -5.77
C TRP A 289 20.12 -12.22 -6.35
N PRO A 290 19.92 -13.52 -6.10
CA PRO A 290 20.72 -14.56 -6.73
C PRO A 290 20.66 -14.44 -8.26
N GLY A 291 21.82 -14.41 -8.91
CA GLY A 291 21.92 -14.35 -10.37
C GLY A 291 21.59 -12.99 -11.01
N ARG A 292 21.37 -11.93 -10.23
CA ARG A 292 21.21 -10.57 -10.75
C ARG A 292 22.39 -9.68 -10.40
N THR A 293 22.91 -8.96 -11.38
CA THR A 293 23.92 -7.93 -11.16
C THR A 293 23.22 -6.59 -11.01
N VAL A 294 23.12 -6.09 -9.78
CA VAL A 294 22.45 -4.81 -9.47
C VAL A 294 23.43 -3.90 -8.73
N ALA A 295 23.37 -2.60 -9.04
CA ALA A 295 24.19 -1.60 -8.36
C ALA A 295 23.80 -1.48 -6.88
N VAL A 296 24.78 -1.20 -6.02
CA VAL A 296 24.52 -0.91 -4.61
C VAL A 296 23.65 0.36 -4.49
N PRO A 297 22.52 0.30 -3.78
CA PRO A 297 21.60 1.43 -3.68
C PRO A 297 22.21 2.60 -2.91
N LEU A 298 21.76 3.81 -3.25
CA LEU A 298 21.93 4.97 -2.40
C LEU A 298 20.90 4.93 -1.26
N TRP A 299 21.36 4.77 -0.03
CA TRP A 299 20.52 4.91 1.15
C TRP A 299 20.33 6.38 1.51
N SER A 300 19.14 6.72 1.98
CA SER A 300 18.79 8.06 2.45
C SER A 300 17.69 7.97 3.50
N ALA A 301 17.57 8.98 4.36
CA ALA A 301 16.54 9.07 5.40
C ALA A 301 15.96 10.48 5.40
N PRO A 302 15.30 10.91 4.31
CA PRO A 302 15.00 12.32 4.04
C PRO A 302 14.10 12.98 5.08
N MET A 303 13.30 12.21 5.82
CA MET A 303 12.43 12.71 6.88
C MET A 303 13.12 12.78 8.25
N LEU A 304 14.19 12.00 8.46
CA LEU A 304 14.96 11.97 9.70
C LEU A 304 16.17 12.91 9.62
N ASP A 305 16.98 12.77 8.56
CA ASP A 305 18.15 13.60 8.27
C ASP A 305 18.25 13.79 6.75
N PRO A 306 17.80 14.95 6.22
CA PRO A 306 17.84 15.25 4.79
C PRO A 306 19.25 15.27 4.18
N SER A 307 20.29 15.43 5.02
CA SER A 307 21.68 15.50 4.56
C SER A 307 22.35 14.13 4.51
N TRP A 308 21.78 13.13 5.19
CA TRP A 308 22.36 11.80 5.25
C TRP A 308 22.11 10.99 3.98
N THR A 309 23.20 10.45 3.43
CA THR A 309 23.17 9.42 2.41
C THR A 309 24.31 8.42 2.64
N ALA A 310 24.16 7.19 2.17
CA ALA A 310 25.21 6.17 2.20
C ALA A 310 25.15 5.29 0.94
N ARG A 311 26.30 4.82 0.43
CA ARG A 311 26.37 3.94 -0.76
C ARG A 311 27.15 2.68 -0.44
N ASP A 312 26.58 1.87 0.45
CA ASP A 312 27.13 0.61 0.90
C ASP A 312 26.05 -0.48 0.93
N ALA A 313 26.47 -1.74 0.78
CA ALA A 313 25.57 -2.87 0.89
C ALA A 313 25.09 -3.08 2.33
N ARG A 314 25.85 -2.60 3.33
CA ARG A 314 25.47 -2.62 4.74
C ARG A 314 26.19 -1.50 5.49
N GLY A 315 25.60 -1.03 6.58
CA GLY A 315 26.24 -0.03 7.42
C GLY A 315 25.40 0.38 8.62
N GLU A 316 26.01 1.23 9.44
CA GLU A 316 25.39 1.85 10.60
C GLU A 316 25.77 3.33 10.61
N THR A 317 24.82 4.21 10.89
CA THR A 317 25.12 5.64 11.03
C THR A 317 24.21 6.28 12.08
N LEU A 318 24.81 7.00 13.03
CA LEU A 318 24.09 7.89 13.93
C LEU A 318 23.78 9.22 13.24
N LEU A 319 22.51 9.47 12.93
CA LEU A 319 22.06 10.64 12.19
C LEU A 319 22.07 11.91 13.04
N ALA A 320 21.86 13.06 12.40
CA ALA A 320 21.50 14.29 13.11
C ALA A 320 20.16 14.16 13.83
N GLU A 321 19.91 15.03 14.81
CA GLU A 321 18.59 15.14 15.43
C GLU A 321 17.56 15.60 14.38
N PRO A 322 16.42 14.90 14.22
CA PRO A 322 15.41 15.28 13.26
C PRO A 322 14.86 16.67 13.56
N ALA A 323 14.74 17.49 12.52
CA ALA A 323 14.07 18.78 12.65
C ALA A 323 12.59 18.55 12.97
N PRO A 324 12.00 19.26 13.96
CA PRO A 324 10.57 19.18 14.20
C PRO A 324 9.80 19.51 12.93
N LEU A 325 8.78 18.72 12.59
CA LEU A 325 7.90 18.98 11.46
C LEU A 325 6.99 20.20 11.77
N ARG A 326 7.57 21.40 11.80
CA ARG A 326 6.84 22.66 12.07
C ARG A 326 5.70 22.82 11.07
N GLY A 327 4.45 22.73 11.56
CA GLY A 327 3.25 23.04 10.78
C GLY A 327 2.11 22.02 10.82
N ARG A 328 2.26 20.88 11.49
CA ARG A 328 1.13 19.95 11.71
C ARG A 328 0.48 20.29 13.05
N ARG A 329 -0.72 20.89 13.04
CA ARG A 329 -1.55 20.98 14.26
C ARG A 329 -1.78 19.56 14.75
N GLY A 330 -1.02 19.16 15.76
CA GLY A 330 -1.36 18.00 16.56
C GLY A 330 -2.76 18.21 17.11
N VAL A 331 -3.65 17.25 16.85
CA VAL A 331 -4.84 17.09 17.68
C VAL A 331 -4.32 17.01 19.10
N LYS A 332 -4.63 18.04 19.89
CA LYS A 332 -4.22 18.14 21.29
C LYS A 332 -4.64 16.84 21.95
N ALA A 333 -3.67 16.02 22.36
CA ALA A 333 -3.92 14.91 23.27
C ALA A 333 -4.64 15.51 24.47
N ARG A 334 -5.92 15.16 24.62
CA ARG A 334 -6.70 15.52 25.80
C ARG A 334 -6.03 14.78 26.94
N ARG A 335 -5.20 15.49 27.71
CA ARG A 335 -4.67 14.97 28.96
C ARG A 335 -5.88 14.69 29.86
N GLU A 336 -6.16 13.41 30.02
CA GLU A 336 -6.96 12.87 31.11
C GLU A 336 -6.18 13.16 32.39
N GLY A 337 -6.77 13.99 33.26
CA GLY A 337 -6.12 14.43 34.49
C GLY A 337 -6.44 15.89 34.82
N ASP A 338 -7.72 16.20 35.00
CA ASP A 338 -8.08 17.26 35.94
C ASP A 338 -9.40 16.88 36.62
N ALA A 339 -9.25 16.10 37.69
CA ALA A 339 -10.30 15.85 38.64
C ALA A 339 -10.16 16.90 39.75
N GLY A 340 -11.20 17.72 39.90
CA GLY A 340 -11.48 18.47 41.11
C GLY A 340 -11.11 19.95 41.04
N ASP A 341 -12.08 20.79 40.67
CA ASP A 341 -12.68 21.66 41.68
C ASP A 341 -14.01 22.25 41.18
N ARG A 342 -15.06 22.06 41.98
CA ARG A 342 -16.25 22.94 42.02
C ARG A 342 -16.43 23.25 43.50
N PRO A 343 -16.59 24.52 43.87
CA PRO A 343 -17.96 25.02 43.93
C PRO A 343 -18.12 26.53 43.63
N GLY A 344 -19.33 26.95 43.27
CA GLY A 344 -19.75 28.36 43.43
C GLY A 344 -20.71 28.90 42.37
N GLU A 345 -21.97 29.05 42.78
CA GLU A 345 -22.93 30.11 42.39
C GLU A 345 -23.51 30.20 40.95
N ALA A 346 -24.79 29.83 40.86
CA ALA A 346 -25.84 30.51 40.08
C ALA A 346 -26.30 31.78 40.86
N PRO A 347 -27.11 32.73 40.33
CA PRO A 347 -28.13 32.58 39.27
C PRO A 347 -28.31 33.79 38.31
N GLY A 348 -29.21 33.67 37.32
CA GLY A 348 -29.67 34.83 36.54
C GLY A 348 -30.48 34.50 35.29
N ASP A 349 -31.79 34.46 35.49
CA ASP A 349 -32.93 34.36 34.57
C ASP A 349 -32.86 34.99 33.17
N GLY A 350 -33.66 34.42 32.24
CA GLY A 350 -34.02 35.08 30.99
C GLY A 350 -34.88 34.21 30.07
N ALA A 351 -36.14 34.01 30.46
CA ALA A 351 -37.15 33.23 29.76
C ALA A 351 -37.48 33.73 28.34
N ALA A 352 -37.77 32.80 27.43
CA ALA A 352 -38.78 32.96 26.38
C ALA A 352 -39.31 31.58 25.97
N ALA A 353 -40.38 31.14 26.64
CA ALA A 353 -41.27 30.09 26.16
C ALA A 353 -42.49 30.75 25.51
N ARG A 354 -42.87 30.27 24.32
CA ARG A 354 -44.25 30.34 23.80
C ARG A 354 -44.53 29.06 23.02
N ASP A 355 -45.30 28.19 23.68
CA ASP A 355 -46.51 27.51 23.22
C ASP A 355 -46.63 27.07 21.76
N ALA A 356 -46.77 25.76 21.55
CA ALA A 356 -48.06 25.17 21.19
C ALA A 356 -48.10 23.64 21.39
N ALA A 357 -49.11 23.23 22.16
CA ALA A 357 -49.77 21.92 22.30
C ALA A 357 -50.10 21.25 20.95
N ALA A 358 -50.51 19.99 20.81
CA ALA A 358 -50.61 18.77 21.61
C ALA A 358 -51.08 17.66 20.65
N GLY A 359 -50.86 16.41 21.03
CA GLY A 359 -51.92 15.40 21.01
C GLY A 359 -52.33 14.72 19.69
N ALA A 360 -52.11 13.40 19.69
CA ALA A 360 -52.98 12.34 19.16
C ALA A 360 -53.02 12.09 17.65
N GLY A 361 -53.10 10.80 17.30
CA GLY A 361 -53.54 10.36 15.98
C GLY A 361 -52.83 9.12 15.47
N SER A 362 -53.15 7.97 16.05
CA SER A 362 -53.10 6.70 15.34
C SER A 362 -54.01 6.76 14.11
N ASP A 363 -53.51 6.39 12.93
CA ASP A 363 -54.33 5.77 11.90
C ASP A 363 -53.47 5.01 10.88
N SER A 364 -53.98 3.83 10.50
CA SER A 364 -53.44 2.90 9.51
C SER A 364 -53.28 3.53 8.11
N PRO A 365 -52.62 2.81 7.20
CA PRO A 365 -53.42 2.34 6.07
C PRO A 365 -53.19 0.87 5.72
N ASP A 366 -54.29 0.20 5.40
CA ASP A 366 -54.34 -0.93 4.48
C ASP A 366 -53.64 -0.54 3.17
N ASP A 367 -52.82 -1.44 2.62
CA ASP A 367 -53.24 -2.06 1.37
C ASP A 367 -52.46 -3.34 1.05
N ALA A 368 -53.24 -4.29 0.56
CA ALA A 368 -52.88 -5.64 0.18
C ALA A 368 -51.92 -5.69 -1.01
N LEU A 369 -51.21 -6.82 -1.14
CA LEU A 369 -51.30 -7.73 -2.29
C LEU A 369 -50.36 -8.93 -2.03
N GLY A 370 -50.91 -9.95 -1.38
CA GLY A 370 -50.34 -11.29 -1.35
C GLY A 370 -50.85 -12.11 -2.54
N GLY A 371 -49.94 -12.64 -3.33
CA GLY A 371 -50.19 -13.66 -4.34
C GLY A 371 -49.26 -14.85 -4.12
N SER A 372 -49.83 -15.95 -3.63
CA SER A 372 -49.18 -17.26 -3.52
C SER A 372 -48.71 -17.80 -4.86
N PHE A 373 -47.58 -18.49 -4.86
CA PHE A 373 -47.32 -19.61 -5.76
C PHE A 373 -46.97 -20.85 -4.93
N SER A 374 -47.73 -21.92 -5.19
CA SER A 374 -47.31 -23.31 -4.96
C SER A 374 -46.35 -23.75 -6.07
#